data_AF-A0A3P8NQQ5-F1
#
_entry.id   AF-A0A3P8NQQ5-F1
#
_cell.length_a   1.000
_cell.length_b   1.000
_cell.length_c   1.000
_cell.angle_alpha   90.00
_cell.angle_beta   90.00
_cell.angle_gamma   90.00
#
_symmetry.space_group_name_H-M   'P 1'
#
loop_
_entity.id
_entity.type
_entity.pdbx_description
1 polymer ?
#
loop_
_entity_poly.entity_id
_entity_poly.type
_entity_poly.pdbx_seq_one_letter_code
_entity_poly.pdbx_strand_id
1 'polypeptide(L)'
;MRTSEYVEQQQPVNMAGVGFRRWAQALSKGKGSGISALLSGCRAASGLSKDSLPGPYPKTPEERAAAAKKYNMRVEDYEPYPDNGEGFGDYPKLPERSQQERDPWYQWDHPDLRRNWGEPMHWDFDMYIRNRVDTSPSPVPWSTMCKQLFGFIGFMLFMFYVGEKFPAYQPVAPKQYPFNDLYLEKGGDPEKQPEEVKHYEL
;
A
#
# COMPACT_ATOMS: atom_id res chain seq x y z
N MET A 1 45.26 29.47 36.86
CA MET A 1 46.46 29.22 36.03
C MET A 1 45.98 29.20 34.58
N ARG A 2 46.01 30.32 33.85
CA ARG A 2 47.14 31.00 33.19
C ARG A 2 47.77 30.12 32.08
N THR A 3 47.34 30.42 30.86
CA THR A 3 48.03 30.40 29.55
C THR A 3 49.28 29.52 29.38
N SER A 4 49.36 28.81 28.26
CA SER A 4 50.50 28.96 27.35
C SER A 4 50.18 28.38 25.98
N GLU A 5 50.23 29.25 24.99
CA GLU A 5 50.45 28.91 23.59
C GLU A 5 51.81 28.21 23.46
N TYR A 6 51.90 27.27 22.51
CA TYR A 6 53.17 26.73 22.03
C TYR A 6 53.36 27.17 20.58
N VAL A 7 54.36 28.01 20.36
CA VAL A 7 54.95 28.34 19.06
C VAL A 7 56.36 27.77 19.05
N GLU A 8 56.73 27.16 17.92
CA GLU A 8 58.06 26.82 17.37
C GLU A 8 58.07 25.37 16.86
N GLN A 9 58.62 25.01 15.70
CA GLN A 9 59.60 25.65 14.82
C GLN A 9 59.44 25.00 13.42
N GLN A 10 59.49 25.79 12.34
CA GLN A 10 59.54 25.29 10.97
C GLN A 10 60.95 24.74 10.65
N GLN A 11 61.04 23.52 10.13
CA GLN A 11 62.24 22.97 9.48
C GLN A 11 62.12 23.03 7.95
N PRO A 12 63.24 23.22 7.22
CA PRO A 12 63.23 23.65 5.82
C PRO A 12 62.79 22.58 4.81
N VAL A 13 62.15 23.09 3.76
CA VAL A 13 61.59 22.43 2.59
C VAL A 13 62.63 21.74 1.70
N ASN A 14 62.42 20.46 1.39
CA ASN A 14 63.05 19.80 0.24
C ASN A 14 62.23 20.09 -1.04
N MET A 15 62.69 21.10 -1.80
CA MET A 15 62.18 21.45 -3.13
C MET A 15 62.61 20.43 -4.19
N ALA A 16 61.80 19.41 -4.45
CA ALA A 16 62.01 18.54 -5.62
C ALA A 16 60.74 18.00 -6.31
N GLY A 17 59.54 18.29 -5.82
CA GLY A 17 58.30 17.65 -6.31
C GLY A 17 57.27 18.55 -7.01
N VAL A 18 57.51 19.85 -7.12
CA VAL A 18 56.45 20.83 -7.48
C VAL A 18 56.39 21.13 -8.99
N GLY A 19 57.42 20.76 -9.76
CA GLY A 19 57.49 21.04 -11.20
C GLY A 19 56.55 20.18 -12.07
N PHE A 20 56.35 18.91 -11.72
CA PHE A 20 55.62 17.96 -12.58
C PHE A 20 54.09 18.05 -12.42
N ARG A 21 53.59 18.45 -11.25
CA ARG A 21 52.14 18.55 -10.99
C ARG A 21 51.46 19.74 -11.67
N ARG A 22 52.18 20.84 -11.94
CA ARG A 22 51.61 22.02 -12.62
C ARG A 22 51.46 21.82 -14.13
N TRP A 23 52.32 21.01 -14.75
CA TRP A 23 52.20 20.69 -16.18
C TRP A 23 51.03 19.75 -16.48
N ALA A 24 50.77 18.78 -15.62
CA ALA A 24 49.64 17.85 -15.78
C ALA A 24 48.26 18.53 -15.65
N GLN A 25 48.14 19.61 -14.87
CA GLN A 25 46.88 20.37 -14.74
C GLN A 25 46.64 21.39 -15.87
N ALA A 26 47.68 21.76 -16.63
CA ALA A 26 47.55 22.69 -17.75
C ALA A 26 47.02 21.98 -19.03
N LEU A 27 47.26 20.67 -19.17
CA LEU A 27 46.80 19.86 -20.30
C LEU A 27 45.33 19.40 -20.19
N SER A 28 44.70 19.51 -19.01
CA SER A 28 43.29 19.10 -18.82
C SER A 28 42.28 20.24 -18.95
N LYS A 29 42.73 21.48 -19.15
CA LYS A 29 41.86 22.65 -19.39
C LYS A 29 41.86 23.10 -20.86
N GLY A 30 42.01 22.15 -21.78
CA GLY A 30 41.76 22.36 -23.20
C GLY A 30 40.26 22.49 -23.45
N LYS A 31 39.81 23.70 -23.75
CA LYS A 31 38.43 24.06 -24.12
C LYS A 31 38.15 23.51 -25.53
N GLY A 32 37.85 22.22 -25.61
CA GLY A 32 37.43 21.54 -26.85
C GLY A 32 36.01 21.94 -27.22
N SER A 33 35.88 22.94 -28.08
CA SER A 33 34.69 23.14 -28.90
C SER A 33 34.66 22.05 -29.96
N GLY A 34 33.62 21.23 -29.98
CA GLY A 34 33.40 20.25 -31.04
C GLY A 34 32.99 18.87 -30.52
N ILE A 35 31.86 18.39 -31.05
CA ILE A 35 31.30 17.03 -30.91
C ILE A 35 30.52 16.76 -29.61
N SER A 36 31.01 17.08 -28.41
CA SER A 36 30.27 16.74 -27.16
C SER A 36 28.99 17.57 -26.96
N ALA A 37 28.94 18.80 -27.49
CA ALA A 37 27.75 19.66 -27.43
C ALA A 37 26.67 19.27 -28.46
N LEU A 38 27.05 18.58 -29.55
CA LEU A 38 26.12 18.13 -30.59
C LEU A 38 25.33 16.88 -30.17
N LEU A 39 25.90 16.05 -29.28
CA LEU A 39 25.20 14.88 -28.73
C LEU A 39 24.18 15.23 -27.64
N SER A 40 24.22 16.45 -27.09
CA SER A 40 23.22 16.96 -26.13
C SER A 40 21.94 17.49 -26.81
N GLY A 41 21.90 17.47 -28.16
CA GLY A 41 20.80 17.98 -28.97
C GLY A 41 19.72 16.97 -29.35
N CYS A 42 19.91 15.68 -29.06
CA CYS A 42 18.90 14.66 -29.31
C CYS A 42 17.93 14.57 -28.12
N ARG A 43 17.20 15.65 -27.82
CA ARG A 43 15.98 15.50 -27.02
C ARG A 43 15.04 14.61 -27.83
N ALA A 44 14.75 13.42 -27.33
CA ALA A 44 13.77 12.53 -27.91
C ALA A 44 12.47 13.32 -28.15
N ALA A 45 12.13 13.60 -29.40
CA ALA A 45 10.90 14.29 -29.79
C ALA A 45 9.63 13.46 -29.53
N SER A 46 9.79 12.30 -28.88
CA SER A 46 8.72 11.42 -28.39
C SER A 46 8.33 11.69 -26.93
N GLY A 47 8.84 12.76 -26.31
CA GLY A 47 8.49 13.13 -24.93
C GLY A 47 7.14 13.84 -24.85
N LEU A 48 6.35 13.51 -23.82
CA LEU A 48 5.16 14.26 -23.45
C LEU A 48 5.54 15.74 -23.22
N SER A 49 4.76 16.66 -23.80
CA SER A 49 4.97 18.10 -23.56
C SER A 49 4.59 18.44 -22.12
N LYS A 50 5.22 19.46 -21.53
CA LYS A 50 4.90 19.89 -20.15
C LYS A 50 3.41 20.25 -19.99
N ASP A 51 2.81 20.78 -21.05
CA ASP A 51 1.40 21.18 -21.09
C ASP A 51 0.45 19.97 -21.10
N SER A 52 0.94 18.76 -21.41
CA SER A 52 0.16 17.52 -21.33
C SER A 52 0.19 16.86 -19.95
N LEU A 53 1.06 17.32 -19.04
CA LEU A 53 1.18 16.77 -17.70
C LEU A 53 0.15 17.38 -16.74
N PRO A 54 -0.18 16.69 -15.64
CA PRO A 54 -0.97 17.26 -14.54
C PRO A 54 -0.33 18.53 -13.96
N GLY A 55 -1.17 19.47 -13.57
CA GLY A 55 -0.82 20.79 -13.07
C GLY A 55 -1.58 21.18 -11.78
N PRO A 56 -1.48 22.45 -11.36
CA PRO A 56 -2.20 22.95 -10.18
C PRO A 56 -3.70 23.11 -10.46
N TYR A 57 -4.50 23.17 -9.39
CA TYR A 57 -5.96 23.32 -9.47
C TYR A 57 -6.40 24.53 -10.32
N PRO A 58 -7.32 24.34 -11.30
CA PRO A 58 -7.75 25.41 -12.20
C PRO A 58 -8.74 26.34 -11.50
N LYS A 59 -8.43 27.63 -11.45
CA LYS A 59 -9.25 28.64 -10.75
C LYS A 59 -10.15 29.42 -11.71
N THR A 60 -9.70 29.62 -12.95
CA THR A 60 -10.45 30.37 -13.96
C THR A 60 -11.24 29.43 -14.89
N PRO A 61 -12.35 29.89 -15.49
CA PRO A 61 -13.08 29.11 -16.49
C PRO A 61 -12.23 28.76 -17.72
N GLU A 62 -11.30 29.64 -18.10
CA GLU A 62 -10.38 29.42 -19.22
C GLU A 62 -9.36 28.32 -18.91
N GLU A 63 -8.76 28.35 -17.71
CA GLU A 63 -7.89 27.27 -17.21
C GLU A 63 -8.64 25.94 -17.13
N ARG A 64 -9.90 25.98 -16.68
CA ARG A 64 -10.77 24.80 -16.64
C ARG A 64 -11.02 24.24 -18.04
N ALA A 65 -11.30 25.09 -19.02
CA ALA A 65 -11.50 24.67 -20.41
C ALA A 65 -10.21 24.09 -21.02
N ALA A 66 -9.05 24.68 -20.71
CA ALA A 66 -7.75 24.16 -21.12
C ALA A 66 -7.44 22.80 -20.47
N ALA A 67 -7.73 22.64 -19.17
CA ALA A 67 -7.55 21.38 -18.45
C ALA A 67 -8.48 20.27 -18.98
N ALA A 68 -9.77 20.57 -19.21
CA ALA A 68 -10.69 19.62 -19.83
C ALA A 68 -10.20 19.15 -21.21
N LYS A 69 -9.71 20.09 -22.04
CA LYS A 69 -9.09 19.78 -23.33
C LYS A 69 -7.83 18.91 -23.19
N LYS A 70 -7.01 19.17 -22.17
CA LYS A 70 -5.80 18.38 -21.85
C LYS A 70 -6.13 16.92 -21.52
N TYR A 71 -7.23 16.67 -20.80
CA TYR A 71 -7.68 15.33 -20.41
C TYR A 71 -8.67 14.68 -21.38
N ASN A 72 -8.85 15.25 -22.58
CA ASN A 72 -9.79 14.74 -23.59
C ASN A 72 -11.26 14.67 -23.10
N MET A 73 -11.64 15.56 -22.17
CA MET A 73 -12.98 15.65 -21.60
C MET A 73 -13.72 16.90 -22.11
N ARG A 74 -15.06 16.88 -21.98
CA ARG A 74 -15.88 18.09 -22.17
C ARG A 74 -15.70 19.01 -20.97
N VAL A 75 -15.79 20.32 -21.19
CA VAL A 75 -15.66 21.32 -20.11
C VAL A 75 -16.77 21.18 -19.07
N GLU A 76 -17.95 20.74 -19.49
CA GLU A 76 -19.13 20.52 -18.63
C GLU A 76 -18.96 19.31 -17.70
N ASP A 77 -18.35 18.23 -18.20
CA ASP A 77 -18.14 16.98 -17.46
C ASP A 77 -16.84 17.02 -16.62
N TYR A 78 -15.99 18.02 -16.84
CA TYR A 78 -14.72 18.16 -16.12
C TYR A 78 -14.95 18.80 -14.75
N GLU A 79 -14.90 17.95 -13.72
CA GLU A 79 -14.88 18.35 -12.32
C GLU A 79 -13.52 17.99 -11.71
N PRO A 80 -12.71 18.96 -11.27
CA PRO A 80 -11.49 18.67 -10.51
C PRO A 80 -11.83 18.29 -9.05
N TYR A 81 -10.90 17.61 -8.37
CA TYR A 81 -10.99 17.40 -6.92
C TYR A 81 -10.98 18.75 -6.18
N PRO A 82 -11.65 18.85 -5.01
CA PRO A 82 -11.63 20.08 -4.21
C PRO A 82 -10.22 20.47 -3.79
N ASP A 83 -9.91 21.78 -3.80
CA ASP A 83 -8.60 22.33 -3.44
C ASP A 83 -8.39 22.35 -1.92
N ASN A 84 -8.25 21.17 -1.33
CA ASN A 84 -7.99 20.97 0.10
C ASN A 84 -6.48 20.85 0.43
N GLY A 85 -5.60 21.01 -0.56
CA GLY A 85 -4.15 20.79 -0.39
C GLY A 85 -3.72 19.32 -0.37
N GLU A 86 -4.59 18.39 -0.81
CA GLU A 86 -4.33 16.93 -0.83
C GLU A 86 -3.40 16.50 -1.97
N GLY A 87 -3.11 17.39 -2.92
CA GLY A 87 -2.14 17.15 -4.00
C GLY A 87 -2.74 16.63 -5.31
N PHE A 88 -4.07 16.59 -5.45
CA PHE A 88 -4.74 16.18 -6.69
C PHE A 88 -4.50 17.14 -7.88
N GLY A 89 -4.36 18.45 -7.60
CA GLY A 89 -4.11 19.46 -8.63
C GLY A 89 -5.30 19.62 -9.59
N ASP A 90 -5.03 19.55 -10.90
CA ASP A 90 -6.05 19.62 -11.96
C ASP A 90 -6.55 18.25 -12.45
N TYR A 91 -6.27 17.17 -11.74
CA TYR A 91 -6.72 15.85 -12.15
C TYR A 91 -8.26 15.73 -12.10
N PRO A 92 -8.91 15.15 -13.12
CA PRO A 92 -10.35 15.01 -13.14
C PRO A 92 -10.84 14.00 -12.09
N LYS A 93 -11.87 14.39 -11.35
CA LYS A 93 -12.61 13.51 -10.45
C LYS A 93 -13.62 12.71 -11.24
N LEU A 94 -13.21 11.51 -11.66
CA LEU A 94 -14.11 10.58 -12.35
C LEU A 94 -15.08 9.91 -11.37
N PRO A 95 -16.22 9.38 -11.86
CA PRO A 95 -17.12 8.60 -11.03
C PRO A 95 -16.43 7.38 -10.41
N GLU A 96 -16.66 7.15 -9.12
CA GLU A 96 -16.12 6.04 -8.34
C GLU A 96 -16.81 4.71 -8.71
N ARG A 97 -16.50 4.21 -9.91
CA ARG A 97 -17.05 2.98 -10.48
C ARG A 97 -15.94 2.02 -10.84
N SER A 98 -16.11 0.76 -10.47
CA SER A 98 -15.18 -0.32 -10.80
C SER A 98 -15.14 -0.56 -12.31
N GLN A 99 -14.00 -1.05 -12.81
CA GLN A 99 -13.90 -1.48 -14.20
C GLN A 99 -14.77 -2.69 -14.53
N GLN A 100 -15.31 -3.36 -13.51
CA GLN A 100 -16.20 -4.51 -13.67
C GLN A 100 -17.61 -4.09 -14.14
N GLU A 101 -18.05 -2.87 -13.84
CA GLU A 101 -19.35 -2.33 -14.29
C GLU A 101 -19.39 -1.96 -15.78
N ARG A 102 -18.22 -1.73 -16.41
CA ARG A 102 -18.15 -1.39 -17.84
C ARG A 102 -18.64 -2.52 -18.72
N ASP A 103 -19.24 -2.17 -19.87
CA ASP A 103 -19.80 -3.13 -20.82
C ASP A 103 -18.77 -4.20 -21.22
N PRO A 104 -19.01 -5.49 -20.92
CA PRO A 104 -18.10 -6.56 -21.31
C PRO A 104 -18.13 -6.89 -22.81
N TRP A 105 -19.15 -6.44 -23.55
CA TRP A 105 -19.35 -6.80 -24.95
C TRP A 105 -18.73 -5.82 -25.94
N TYR A 106 -18.55 -4.58 -25.51
CA TYR A 106 -17.80 -3.59 -26.28
C TYR A 106 -16.33 -4.02 -26.45
N GLN A 107 -15.79 -3.82 -27.66
CA GLN A 107 -14.39 -4.14 -27.98
C GLN A 107 -13.47 -3.00 -27.50
N TRP A 108 -12.99 -3.12 -26.26
CA TRP A 108 -12.05 -2.17 -25.67
C TRP A 108 -10.63 -2.31 -26.25
N ASP A 109 -9.91 -1.19 -26.35
CA ASP A 109 -8.48 -1.19 -26.74
C ASP A 109 -7.61 -1.98 -25.74
N HIS A 110 -7.96 -1.91 -24.45
CA HIS A 110 -7.42 -2.75 -23.38
C HIS A 110 -8.53 -3.66 -22.83
N PRO A 111 -8.73 -4.87 -23.39
CA PRO A 111 -9.83 -5.76 -23.01
C PRO A 111 -9.76 -6.25 -21.57
N ASP A 112 -8.55 -6.41 -21.04
CA ASP A 112 -8.30 -6.78 -19.66
C ASP A 112 -8.80 -5.71 -18.68
N LEU A 113 -8.53 -4.44 -18.96
CA LEU A 113 -8.90 -3.29 -18.13
C LEU A 113 -10.26 -2.67 -18.48
N ARG A 114 -10.86 -3.07 -19.61
CA ARG A 114 -12.06 -2.45 -20.20
C ARG A 114 -11.93 -0.93 -20.39
N ARG A 115 -10.86 -0.49 -21.04
CA ARG A 115 -10.51 0.94 -21.21
C ARG A 115 -10.09 1.24 -22.64
N ASN A 116 -10.45 2.43 -23.12
CA ASN A 116 -10.00 2.92 -24.43
C ASN A 116 -8.70 3.75 -24.31
N TRP A 117 -7.98 3.88 -25.42
CA TRP A 117 -6.85 4.77 -25.53
C TRP A 117 -7.31 6.24 -25.48
N GLY A 118 -6.58 7.10 -24.77
CA GLY A 118 -6.90 8.53 -24.61
C GLY A 118 -8.02 8.83 -23.60
N GLU A 119 -8.65 7.82 -23.00
CA GLU A 119 -9.62 8.01 -21.91
C GLU A 119 -8.90 8.38 -20.60
N PRO A 120 -9.36 9.40 -19.84
CA PRO A 120 -8.80 9.73 -18.54
C PRO A 120 -8.95 8.56 -17.58
N MET A 121 -7.93 8.33 -16.76
CA MET A 121 -7.89 7.24 -15.80
C MET A 121 -8.48 7.73 -14.46
N HIS A 122 -9.15 6.85 -13.72
CA HIS A 122 -9.60 7.18 -12.37
C HIS A 122 -8.36 7.35 -11.46
N TRP A 123 -8.41 8.24 -10.46
CA TRP A 123 -7.30 8.42 -9.52
C TRP A 123 -6.91 7.10 -8.84
N ASP A 124 -7.87 6.45 -8.18
CA ASP A 124 -7.73 5.11 -7.58
C ASP A 124 -7.96 3.97 -8.59
N PHE A 125 -7.43 4.10 -9.81
CA PHE A 125 -7.59 3.07 -10.83
C PHE A 125 -7.01 1.73 -10.42
N ASP A 126 -5.92 1.74 -9.65
CA ASP A 126 -5.27 0.55 -9.12
C ASP A 126 -6.16 -0.24 -8.16
N MET A 127 -7.04 0.44 -7.40
CA MET A 127 -8.06 -0.16 -6.53
C MET A 127 -9.25 -0.72 -7.32
N TYR A 128 -9.67 -0.03 -8.38
CA TYR A 128 -10.84 -0.36 -9.20
C TYR A 128 -10.54 -1.24 -10.41
N ILE A 129 -9.34 -1.82 -10.50
CA ILE A 129 -9.06 -2.90 -11.46
C ILE A 129 -10.00 -4.08 -11.22
N ARG A 130 -10.32 -4.84 -12.27
CA ARG A 130 -11.29 -5.96 -12.22
C ARG A 130 -10.96 -7.07 -11.22
N ASN A 131 -9.70 -7.16 -10.77
CA ASN A 131 -9.25 -8.18 -9.82
C ASN A 131 -9.34 -7.74 -8.36
N ARG A 132 -9.86 -6.54 -8.06
CA ARG A 132 -9.88 -5.96 -6.72
C ARG A 132 -11.28 -5.53 -6.29
N VAL A 133 -11.47 -4.26 -5.94
CA VAL A 133 -12.71 -3.75 -5.35
C VAL A 133 -13.74 -3.58 -6.46
N ASP A 134 -14.90 -4.18 -6.27
CA ASP A 134 -16.03 -4.07 -7.18
C ASP A 134 -17.15 -3.25 -6.55
N THR A 135 -17.67 -2.28 -7.31
CA THR A 135 -18.80 -1.42 -6.95
C THR A 135 -20.09 -1.85 -7.63
N SER A 136 -20.08 -2.98 -8.36
CA SER A 136 -21.25 -3.46 -9.08
C SER A 136 -22.47 -3.61 -8.16
N PRO A 137 -23.67 -3.23 -8.64
CA PRO A 137 -24.85 -3.20 -7.79
C PRO A 137 -25.25 -4.63 -7.39
N SER A 138 -25.35 -4.84 -6.08
CA SER A 138 -25.88 -6.09 -5.51
C SER A 138 -27.41 -6.10 -5.52
N PRO A 139 -28.06 -7.28 -5.68
CA PRO A 139 -29.53 -7.38 -5.66
C PRO A 139 -30.14 -7.02 -4.30
N VAL A 140 -29.36 -7.11 -3.21
CA VAL A 140 -29.77 -6.76 -1.85
C VAL A 140 -29.03 -5.49 -1.40
N PRO A 141 -29.69 -4.55 -0.71
CA PRO A 141 -29.02 -3.38 -0.15
C PRO A 141 -27.97 -3.75 0.90
N TRP A 142 -26.82 -3.07 0.87
CA TRP A 142 -25.68 -3.30 1.78
C TRP A 142 -26.08 -3.33 3.27
N SER A 143 -26.90 -2.37 3.71
CA SER A 143 -27.35 -2.30 5.10
C SER A 143 -28.14 -3.52 5.56
N THR A 144 -28.88 -4.15 4.63
CA THR A 144 -29.66 -5.36 4.92
C THR A 144 -28.74 -6.58 5.03
N MET A 145 -27.77 -6.70 4.11
CA MET A 145 -26.75 -7.76 4.15
C MET A 145 -25.98 -7.74 5.48
N CYS A 146 -25.51 -6.57 5.92
CA CYS A 146 -24.80 -6.44 7.19
C CYS A 146 -25.68 -6.82 8.39
N LYS A 147 -26.91 -6.32 8.46
CA LYS A 147 -27.83 -6.64 9.59
C LYS A 147 -28.12 -8.13 9.69
N GLN A 148 -28.35 -8.80 8.55
CA GLN A 148 -28.59 -10.24 8.52
C GLN A 148 -27.35 -11.02 8.94
N LEU A 149 -26.17 -10.66 8.41
CA LEU A 149 -24.91 -11.31 8.76
C LEU A 149 -24.58 -11.17 10.26
N PHE A 150 -24.60 -9.94 10.79
CA PHE A 150 -24.30 -9.69 12.20
C PHE A 150 -25.39 -10.24 13.11
N GLY A 151 -26.66 -10.19 12.70
CA GLY A 151 -27.76 -10.81 13.44
C GLY A 151 -27.59 -12.32 13.55
N PHE A 152 -27.23 -12.99 12.45
CA PHE A 152 -26.97 -14.43 12.44
C PHE A 152 -25.77 -14.81 13.31
N ILE A 153 -24.63 -14.14 13.12
CA ILE A 153 -23.41 -14.42 13.91
C ILE A 153 -23.68 -14.16 15.40
N GLY A 154 -24.28 -13.02 15.74
CA GLY A 154 -24.61 -12.68 17.12
C GLY A 154 -25.56 -13.70 17.75
N PHE A 155 -26.59 -14.13 17.02
CA PHE A 155 -27.51 -15.15 17.49
C PHE A 155 -26.84 -16.51 17.69
N MET A 156 -25.99 -16.95 16.75
CA MET A 156 -25.27 -18.22 16.87
C MET A 156 -24.32 -18.23 18.06
N LEU A 157 -23.55 -17.15 18.26
CA LEU A 157 -22.67 -17.01 19.42
C LEU A 157 -23.45 -17.04 20.74
N PHE A 158 -24.61 -16.38 20.76
CA PHE A 158 -25.50 -16.43 21.92
C PHE A 158 -26.04 -17.84 22.18
N MET A 159 -26.45 -18.58 21.15
CA MET A 159 -26.91 -19.97 21.31
C MET A 159 -25.78 -20.90 21.78
N PHE A 160 -24.55 -20.71 21.31
CA PHE A 160 -23.39 -21.45 21.83
C PHE A 160 -23.15 -21.16 23.31
N TYR A 161 -23.24 -19.88 23.72
CA TYR A 161 -23.14 -19.50 25.13
C TYR A 161 -24.24 -20.17 25.98
N VAL A 162 -25.48 -20.21 25.49
CA VAL A 162 -26.58 -20.92 26.17
C VAL A 162 -26.30 -22.42 26.25
N GLY A 163 -25.80 -23.03 25.17
CA GLY A 163 -25.42 -24.45 25.14
C GLY A 163 -24.30 -24.80 26.12
N GLU A 164 -23.39 -23.87 26.39
CA GLU A 164 -22.35 -24.03 27.42
C GLU A 164 -22.94 -23.95 28.84
N LYS A 165 -23.94 -23.08 29.08
CA LYS A 165 -24.62 -22.98 30.38
C LYS A 165 -25.57 -24.14 30.67
N PHE A 166 -26.15 -24.72 29.63
CA PHE A 166 -27.05 -25.86 29.72
C PHE A 166 -26.49 -27.04 28.92
N PRO A 167 -25.37 -27.65 29.37
CA PRO A 167 -24.75 -28.73 28.64
C PRO A 167 -25.64 -29.97 28.69
N ALA A 168 -25.83 -30.60 27.53
CA ALA A 168 -26.43 -31.92 27.47
C ALA A 168 -25.37 -32.96 27.88
N TYR A 169 -25.71 -33.82 28.83
CA TYR A 169 -24.88 -34.93 29.26
C TYR A 169 -25.69 -36.23 29.29
N GLN A 170 -25.01 -37.36 29.15
CA GLN A 170 -25.64 -38.67 29.32
C GLN A 170 -25.83 -38.94 30.82
N PRO A 171 -26.97 -39.49 31.28
CA PRO A 171 -27.24 -39.75 32.69
C PRO A 171 -26.48 -40.99 33.19
N VAL A 172 -25.16 -40.93 33.09
CA VAL A 172 -24.22 -41.97 33.51
C VAL A 172 -23.28 -41.39 34.55
N ALA A 173 -22.89 -42.21 35.52
CA ALA A 173 -21.88 -41.84 36.50
C ALA A 173 -20.54 -41.53 35.79
N PRO A 174 -19.66 -40.73 36.43
CA PRO A 174 -18.31 -40.53 35.91
C PRO A 174 -17.59 -41.87 35.72
N LYS A 175 -16.77 -41.93 34.67
CA LYS A 175 -16.00 -43.14 34.35
C LYS A 175 -15.02 -43.45 35.49
N GLN A 176 -15.14 -44.65 36.05
CA GLN A 176 -14.27 -45.14 37.10
C GLN A 176 -12.98 -45.73 36.50
N TYR A 177 -11.85 -45.46 37.16
CA TYR A 177 -10.54 -45.91 36.73
C TYR A 177 -9.80 -46.58 37.90
N PRO A 178 -9.11 -47.72 37.69
CA PRO A 178 -8.38 -48.41 38.75
C PRO A 178 -7.10 -47.65 39.16
N PHE A 179 -6.43 -48.12 40.21
CA PHE A 179 -5.12 -47.62 40.67
C PHE A 179 -5.10 -46.10 40.97
N ASN A 180 -6.02 -45.64 41.81
CA ASN A 180 -6.16 -44.22 42.19
C ASN A 180 -6.29 -43.28 40.97
N ASP A 181 -7.26 -43.56 40.09
CA ASP A 181 -7.48 -42.83 38.83
C ASP A 181 -6.27 -42.84 37.88
N LEU A 182 -5.57 -43.98 37.80
CA LEU A 182 -4.37 -44.18 36.97
C LEU A 182 -3.27 -43.16 37.27
N TYR A 183 -3.02 -42.91 38.56
CA TYR A 183 -2.10 -41.85 39.01
C TYR A 183 -0.71 -41.97 38.40
N LEU A 184 -0.12 -43.17 38.38
CA LEU A 184 1.23 -43.39 37.83
C LEU A 184 1.24 -43.25 36.30
N GLU A 185 0.22 -43.76 35.62
CA GLU A 185 0.11 -43.75 34.16
C GLU A 185 -0.21 -42.34 33.62
N LYS A 186 -0.88 -41.48 34.42
CA LYS A 186 -1.12 -40.06 34.10
C LYS A 186 0.06 -39.15 34.46
N GLY A 187 1.20 -39.70 34.87
CA GLY A 187 2.42 -38.94 35.17
C GLY A 187 2.54 -38.44 36.61
N GLY A 188 1.84 -39.09 37.55
CA GLY A 188 1.98 -38.85 38.98
C GLY A 188 3.36 -39.20 39.52
N ASP A 189 3.74 -38.50 40.58
CA ASP A 189 5.03 -38.66 41.25
C ASP A 189 5.05 -39.98 42.07
N PRO A 190 5.93 -40.96 41.74
CA PRO A 190 5.94 -42.27 42.39
C PRO A 190 6.35 -42.22 43.87
N GLU A 191 7.00 -41.13 44.30
CA GLU A 191 7.44 -40.96 45.69
C GLU A 191 6.32 -40.46 46.60
N LYS A 192 5.23 -39.95 46.01
CA LYS A 192 4.08 -39.41 46.75
C LYS A 192 2.91 -40.36 46.62
N GLN A 193 2.37 -40.78 47.75
CA GLN A 193 1.13 -41.54 47.77
C GLN A 193 -0.04 -40.57 47.52
N PRO A 194 -0.79 -40.72 46.42
CA PRO A 194 -2.00 -39.94 46.19
C PRO A 194 -3.09 -40.35 47.18
N GLU A 195 -4.12 -39.52 47.30
CA GLU A 195 -5.32 -39.89 48.06
C GLU A 195 -5.94 -41.19 47.50
N GLU A 196 -6.36 -42.08 48.39
CA GLU A 196 -6.85 -43.41 48.01
C GLU A 196 -8.27 -43.32 47.43
N VAL A 197 -8.42 -43.57 46.13
CA VAL A 197 -9.72 -43.56 45.44
C VAL A 197 -10.20 -45.00 45.25
N LYS A 198 -11.16 -45.42 46.09
CA LYS A 198 -11.79 -46.76 46.00
C LYS A 198 -13.08 -46.72 45.20
N HIS A 199 -13.21 -47.67 44.28
CA HIS A 199 -14.46 -47.94 43.57
C HIS A 199 -15.02 -49.28 44.06
N TYR A 200 -16.32 -49.32 44.34
CA TYR A 200 -17.04 -50.52 44.80
C TYR A 200 -18.08 -50.92 43.76
N GLU A 201 -18.41 -52.21 43.70
CA GLU A 201 -19.53 -52.70 42.89
C GLU A 201 -20.87 -52.22 43.50
N LEU A 202 -21.77 -51.76 42.62
CA LEU A 202 -23.10 -51.24 42.97
C LEU A 202 -24.17 -52.32 42.81
#